data_AF-A0AAU3C5D2-F1
#
_entry.id   AF-A0AAU3C5D2-F1
#
_cell.length_a   1.000
_cell.length_b   1.000
_cell.length_c   1.000
_cell.angle_alpha   90.00
_cell.angle_beta   90.00
_cell.angle_gamma   90.00
#
_symmetry.space_group_name_H-M   'P 1'
#
loop_
_entity.id
_entity.type
_entity.pdbx_description
1 polymer ?
#
loop_
_entity_poly.entity_id
_entity_poly.type
_entity_poly.pdbx_seq_one_letter_code
_entity_poly.pdbx_strand_id
1 'polypeptide(L)'
;MITDMNGPHRDDQLPRLYEEHMRAPFPAGFRGVDIEGVELILLDADVAGLAQGELKGGLDGEGVAILWACITGLDKILPLIGDEYCRSYYARLRMMAGLTAARYMPSAI
;
A
#
# COMPACT_ATOMS: atom_id res chain seq x y z
N MET A 1 21.93 -30.08 9.05
CA MET A 1 21.04 -28.98 9.47
C MET A 1 21.78 -27.68 9.26
N ILE A 2 21.40 -26.91 8.25
CA ILE A 2 21.87 -25.53 8.07
C ILE A 2 20.59 -24.72 8.03
N THR A 3 20.35 -23.96 9.09
CA THR A 3 19.19 -23.08 9.21
C THR A 3 19.45 -21.87 8.32
N ASP A 4 18.73 -21.78 7.21
CA ASP A 4 18.65 -20.58 6.40
C ASP A 4 18.06 -19.46 7.27
N MET A 5 18.92 -18.52 7.69
CA MET A 5 18.52 -17.27 8.33
C MET A 5 18.52 -16.14 7.30
N ASN A 6 17.77 -16.29 6.20
CA ASN A 6 17.26 -15.13 5.50
C ASN A 6 15.81 -14.92 5.91
N GLY A 7 15.60 -14.01 6.87
CA GLY A 7 14.32 -13.29 6.91
C GLY A 7 14.05 -12.68 5.53
N PRO A 8 12.78 -12.39 5.17
CA PRO A 8 12.46 -11.88 3.85
C PRO A 8 13.36 -10.69 3.51
N HIS A 9 14.12 -10.81 2.42
CA HIS A 9 14.89 -9.70 1.88
C HIS A 9 13.91 -8.55 1.63
N ARG A 10 14.31 -7.31 1.94
CA ARG A 10 13.43 -6.13 1.77
C ARG A 10 12.81 -6.06 0.37
N ASP A 11 13.51 -6.60 -0.64
CA ASP A 11 13.04 -6.69 -2.02
C ASP A 11 11.86 -7.65 -2.23
N ASP A 12 11.72 -8.70 -1.42
CA ASP A 12 10.62 -9.68 -1.53
C ASP A 12 9.36 -9.26 -0.77
N GLN A 13 9.42 -8.17 -0.01
CA GLN A 13 8.34 -7.78 0.89
C GLN A 13 7.13 -7.22 0.13
N LEU A 14 7.37 -6.38 -0.90
CA LEU A 14 6.30 -5.79 -1.71
C LEU A 14 5.53 -6.85 -2.52
N PRO A 15 6.18 -7.79 -3.25
CA PRO A 15 5.47 -8.87 -3.94
C PRO A 15 4.55 -9.69 -3.02
N ARG A 16 5.03 -10.07 -1.83
CA ARG A 16 4.24 -10.87 -0.88
C ARG A 16 3.02 -10.12 -0.37
N LEU A 17 3.21 -8.87 0.09
CA LEU A 17 2.11 -8.04 0.57
C LEU A 17 1.08 -7.76 -0.52
N TYR A 18 1.54 -7.54 -1.75
CA TYR A 18 0.68 -7.37 -2.92
C TYR A 18 -0.18 -8.63 -3.15
N GLU A 19 0.43 -9.81 -3.18
CA GLU A 19 -0.32 -11.07 -3.32
C GLU A 19 -1.32 -11.30 -2.19
N GLU A 20 -0.92 -11.05 -0.94
CA GLU A 20 -1.80 -11.16 0.22
C GLU A 20 -2.98 -10.20 0.11
N HIS A 21 -2.74 -8.97 -0.34
CA HIS A 21 -3.78 -7.96 -0.57
C HIS A 21 -4.75 -8.40 -1.66
N MET A 22 -4.26 -8.87 -2.81
CA MET A 22 -5.11 -9.34 -3.91
C MET A 22 -5.98 -10.55 -3.56
N ARG A 23 -5.57 -11.35 -2.56
CA ARG A 23 -6.37 -12.49 -2.04
C ARG A 23 -7.37 -12.07 -0.95
N ALA A 24 -7.20 -10.91 -0.34
CA ALA A 24 -8.07 -10.45 0.74
C ALA A 24 -9.39 -9.89 0.17
N PRO A 25 -10.54 -10.22 0.74
CA PRO A 25 -11.80 -9.62 0.31
C PRO A 25 -11.83 -8.13 0.66
N PHE A 26 -12.21 -7.28 -0.29
CA PHE A 26 -12.44 -5.87 -0.03
C PHE A 26 -13.47 -5.71 1.11
N PRO A 27 -13.24 -4.83 2.10
CA PRO A 27 -14.15 -4.69 3.24
C PRO A 27 -15.55 -4.26 2.80
N ALA A 28 -16.55 -5.12 3.00
CA ALA A 28 -17.91 -4.91 2.49
C ALA A 28 -18.55 -3.59 2.98
N GLY A 29 -18.19 -3.15 4.20
CA GLY A 29 -18.70 -1.91 4.78
C GLY A 29 -18.21 -0.64 4.10
N PHE A 30 -17.17 -0.71 3.25
CA PHE A 30 -16.44 0.47 2.76
C PHE A 30 -16.65 0.75 1.27
N ARG A 31 -17.61 0.09 0.61
CA ARG A 31 -17.99 0.44 -0.76
C ARG A 31 -18.68 1.80 -0.79
N GLY A 32 -18.11 2.75 -1.53
CA GLY A 32 -18.63 4.12 -1.65
C GLY A 32 -18.51 4.93 -0.35
N VAL A 33 -17.65 4.49 0.58
CA VAL A 33 -17.37 5.25 1.80
C VAL A 33 -16.30 6.29 1.50
N ASP A 34 -16.58 7.50 1.95
CA ASP A 34 -15.64 8.60 2.04
C ASP A 34 -15.33 8.85 3.52
N ILE A 35 -14.05 8.99 3.85
CA ILE A 35 -13.61 9.45 5.17
C ILE A 35 -12.85 10.74 4.97
N GLU A 36 -13.43 11.86 5.42
CA GLU A 36 -12.76 13.16 5.41
C GLU A 36 -12.29 13.60 3.99
N GLY A 37 -13.12 13.34 2.97
CA GLY A 37 -12.82 13.64 1.56
C GLY A 37 -11.90 12.62 0.89
N VAL A 38 -11.66 11.46 1.52
CA VAL A 38 -10.87 10.36 0.97
C VAL A 38 -11.81 9.22 0.61
N GLU A 39 -12.01 9.03 -0.70
CA GLU A 39 -12.84 7.98 -1.27
C GLU A 39 -12.07 6.65 -1.23
N LEU A 40 -12.56 5.71 -0.42
CA LEU A 40 -11.76 4.57 0.02
C LEU A 40 -11.51 3.53 -1.08
N ILE A 41 -12.46 3.36 -2.00
CA ILE A 41 -12.32 2.39 -3.09
C ILE A 41 -11.37 2.90 -4.17
N LEU A 42 -11.34 4.21 -4.45
CA LEU A 42 -10.34 4.83 -5.31
C LEU A 42 -8.96 4.76 -4.67
N LEU A 43 -8.85 5.04 -3.37
CA LEU A 43 -7.58 4.93 -2.65
C LEU A 43 -6.99 3.51 -2.69
N ASP A 44 -7.83 2.48 -2.51
CA ASP A 44 -7.46 1.07 -2.65
C ASP A 44 -6.96 0.76 -4.07
N ALA A 45 -7.74 1.12 -5.08
CA ALA A 45 -7.40 0.89 -6.48
C ALA A 45 -6.10 1.59 -6.89
N ASP A 46 -5.92 2.86 -6.50
CA ASP A 46 -4.72 3.64 -6.82
C ASP A 46 -3.47 2.99 -6.22
N VAL A 47 -3.50 2.65 -4.93
CA VAL A 47 -2.35 2.03 -4.25
C VAL A 47 -2.03 0.65 -4.84
N ALA A 48 -3.05 -0.18 -5.09
CA ALA A 48 -2.87 -1.49 -5.71
C ALA A 48 -2.31 -1.36 -7.14
N GLY A 49 -2.80 -0.40 -7.93
CA GLY A 49 -2.32 -0.10 -9.27
C GLY A 49 -0.87 0.35 -9.29
N LEU A 50 -0.49 1.28 -8.40
CA LEU A 50 0.87 1.79 -8.27
C LEU A 50 1.85 0.71 -7.78
N ALA A 51 1.46 -0.08 -6.79
CA ALA A 51 2.26 -1.23 -6.35
C ALA A 51 2.47 -2.24 -7.50
N GLN A 52 1.44 -2.49 -8.30
CA GLN A 52 1.57 -3.36 -9.47
C GLN A 52 2.50 -2.76 -10.54
N GLY A 53 2.39 -1.46 -10.81
CA GLY A 53 3.26 -0.74 -11.76
C GLY A 53 4.73 -0.85 -11.34
N GLU A 54 5.00 -0.60 -10.07
CA GLU A 54 6.33 -0.80 -9.48
C GLU A 54 6.86 -2.21 -9.72
N LEU A 55 6.09 -3.23 -9.35
CA LEU A 55 6.47 -4.64 -9.52
C LEU A 55 6.72 -5.04 -10.98
N LYS A 56 6.17 -4.30 -11.94
CA LYS A 56 6.31 -4.58 -13.38
C LYS A 56 7.45 -3.80 -14.05
N GLY A 57 8.00 -2.78 -13.42
CA GLY A 57 9.08 -1.99 -14.03
C GLY A 57 9.26 -0.56 -13.54
N GLY A 58 8.54 -0.16 -12.49
CA GLY A 58 8.63 1.19 -11.91
C GLY A 58 7.49 2.12 -12.29
N LEU A 59 7.53 3.32 -11.73
CA LEU A 59 6.56 4.40 -11.85
C LEU A 59 7.19 5.59 -12.56
N ASP A 60 6.37 6.32 -13.32
CA ASP A 60 6.74 7.63 -13.85
C ASP A 60 6.51 8.74 -12.80
N GLY A 61 6.84 9.98 -13.16
CA GLY A 61 6.73 11.12 -12.24
C GLY A 61 5.30 11.38 -11.76
N GLU A 62 4.30 11.13 -12.60
CA GLU A 62 2.88 11.24 -12.23
C GLU A 62 2.48 10.15 -11.23
N GLY A 63 2.85 8.90 -11.51
CA GLY A 63 2.63 7.77 -10.60
C GLY A 63 3.29 7.98 -9.24
N VAL A 64 4.50 8.54 -9.19
CA VAL A 64 5.16 8.91 -7.93
C VAL A 64 4.40 10.02 -7.20
N ALA A 65 3.89 11.03 -7.90
CA ALA A 65 3.08 12.09 -7.28
C ALA A 65 1.78 11.55 -6.68
N ILE A 66 1.08 10.68 -7.41
CA ILE A 66 -0.13 10.00 -6.92
C ILE A 66 0.20 9.13 -5.70
N LEU A 67 1.31 8.39 -5.73
CA LEU A 67 1.75 7.57 -4.59
C LEU A 67 1.89 8.38 -3.29
N TRP A 68 2.48 9.57 -3.36
CA TRP A 68 2.60 10.44 -2.19
C TRP A 68 1.25 10.98 -1.71
N ALA A 69 0.32 11.28 -2.63
CA ALA A 69 -1.04 11.64 -2.28
C ALA A 69 -1.77 10.47 -1.59
N CYS A 70 -1.63 9.24 -2.09
CA CYS A 70 -2.20 8.05 -1.47
C CYS A 70 -1.66 7.81 -0.05
N ILE A 71 -0.34 7.94 0.17
CA ILE A 71 0.28 7.83 1.50
C ILE A 71 -0.35 8.85 2.46
N THR A 72 -0.50 10.10 2.01
CA THR A 72 -1.13 11.16 2.81
C THR A 72 -2.58 10.83 3.16
N GLY A 73 -3.36 10.32 2.18
CA GLY A 73 -4.73 9.87 2.39
C GLY A 73 -4.83 8.72 3.40
N LEU A 74 -3.95 7.72 3.27
CA LEU A 74 -3.88 6.57 4.19
C LEU A 74 -3.53 6.99 5.62
N ASP A 75 -2.55 7.89 5.78
CA ASP A 75 -2.15 8.42 7.10
C ASP A 75 -3.31 9.20 7.75
N LYS A 76 -4.15 9.86 6.95
CA LYS A 76 -5.35 10.58 7.43
C LYS A 76 -6.45 9.62 7.90
N ILE A 77 -6.78 8.59 7.13
CA ILE A 77 -7.93 7.71 7.43
C ILE A 77 -7.63 6.64 8.48
N LEU A 78 -6.38 6.16 8.57
CA LEU A 78 -6.04 5.01 9.41
C LEU A 78 -6.40 5.20 10.89
N PRO A 79 -6.16 6.37 11.51
CA PRO A 79 -6.59 6.64 12.88
C PRO A 79 -8.11 6.54 13.07
N LEU A 80 -8.90 6.86 12.04
CA LEU A 80 -10.35 7.02 12.08
C LEU A 80 -11.13 5.71 11.87
N ILE A 81 -10.48 4.65 11.38
CA ILE A 81 -11.13 3.37 11.09
C ILE A 81 -11.32 2.57 12.39
N GLY A 82 -12.54 2.54 12.94
CA GLY A 82 -12.83 1.80 14.17
C GLY A 82 -12.89 0.26 14.01
N ASP A 83 -13.19 -0.22 12.79
CA ASP A 83 -13.28 -1.65 12.50
C ASP A 83 -11.89 -2.28 12.33
N GLU A 84 -11.63 -3.39 13.04
CA GLU A 84 -10.32 -4.02 13.10
C GLU A 84 -9.88 -4.61 11.75
N TYR A 85 -10.81 -5.25 11.02
CA TYR A 85 -10.51 -5.82 9.71
C TYR A 85 -10.21 -4.73 8.70
N CYS A 86 -11.06 -3.69 8.64
CA CYS A 86 -10.84 -2.54 7.78
C CYS A 86 -9.52 -1.85 8.09
N ARG A 87 -9.22 -1.62 9.38
CA ARG A 87 -7.97 -0.98 9.79
C ARG A 87 -6.76 -1.80 9.34
N SER A 88 -6.81 -3.12 9.52
CA SER A 88 -5.73 -4.04 9.10
C SER A 88 -5.58 -4.08 7.58
N TYR A 89 -6.69 -4.02 6.84
CA TYR A 89 -6.70 -3.99 5.39
C TYR A 89 -6.01 -2.73 4.84
N TYR A 90 -6.40 -1.54 5.32
CA TYR A 90 -5.80 -0.27 4.89
C TYR A 90 -4.38 -0.07 5.45
N ALA A 91 -4.03 -0.68 6.59
CA ALA A 91 -2.66 -0.67 7.10
C ALA A 91 -1.72 -1.44 6.16
N ARG A 92 -2.20 -2.53 5.56
CA ARG A 92 -1.44 -3.27 4.54
C ARG A 92 -1.20 -2.42 3.29
N LEU A 93 -2.23 -1.72 2.80
CA LEU A 93 -2.08 -0.75 1.71
C LEU A 93 -1.02 0.31 2.04
N ARG A 94 -1.01 0.83 3.28
CA ARG A 94 -0.01 1.81 3.73
C ARG A 94 1.41 1.27 3.77
N MET A 95 1.56 0.00 4.14
CA MET A 95 2.85 -0.69 4.11
C MET A 95 3.33 -0.91 2.68
N MET A 96 2.44 -1.35 1.77
CA MET A 96 2.73 -1.48 0.34
C MET A 96 3.16 -0.14 -0.26
N ALA A 97 2.37 0.92 -0.04
CA ALA A 97 2.68 2.26 -0.53
C ALA A 97 4.04 2.77 -0.03
N GLY A 98 4.38 2.51 1.24
CA GLY A 98 5.68 2.87 1.80
C GLY A 98 6.86 2.12 1.16
N LEU A 99 6.69 0.82 0.88
CA LEU A 99 7.71 0.02 0.19
C LEU A 99 7.90 0.48 -1.26
N THR A 100 6.81 0.80 -1.96
CA THR A 100 6.86 1.41 -3.29
C THR A 100 7.61 2.75 -3.24
N ALA A 101 7.25 3.64 -2.30
CA ALA A 101 7.81 4.99 -2.22
C ALA A 101 9.29 5.00 -1.84
N ALA A 102 9.76 4.01 -1.08
CA ALA A 102 11.17 3.88 -0.70
C ALA A 102 12.12 3.81 -1.91
N ARG A 103 11.64 3.37 -3.09
CA ARG A 103 12.41 3.32 -4.34
C ARG A 103 12.56 4.68 -5.04
N TYR A 104 11.77 5.67 -4.61
CA TYR A 104 11.72 7.02 -5.16
C TYR A 104 12.16 8.10 -4.18
N MET A 105 12.55 7.71 -2.96
CA MET A 105 13.19 8.65 -2.04
C MET A 105 14.59 8.97 -2.57
N PRO A 106 15.02 10.25 -2.53
CA PRO A 106 16.41 10.58 -2.82
C PRO A 106 17.30 9.79 -1.87
N SER A 107 18.23 8.99 -2.42
CA SER A 107 19.32 8.45 -1.61
C SER A 107 20.04 9.63 -0.99
N ALA A 108 20.10 9.68 0.35
CA ALA A 108 20.91 10.67 1.05
C ALA A 108 22.35 10.51 0.54
N ILE A 109 22.88 11.58 -0.06
CA ILE A 109 24.27 11.68 -0.54
C ILE A 109 25.19 11.87 0.66
#